data_AF-W7SSW2-F1
#
_entry.id   AF-W7SSW2-F1
#
_cell.length_a   1.000
_cell.length_b   1.000
_cell.length_c   1.000
_cell.angle_alpha   90.00
_cell.angle_beta   90.00
_cell.angle_gamma   90.00
#
_symmetry.space_group_name_H-M   'P 1'
#
loop_
_entity.id
_entity.type
_entity.pdbx_description
1 polymer ?
#
loop_
_entity_poly.entity_id
_entity_poly.type
_entity_poly.pdbx_seq_one_letter_code
_entity_poly.pdbx_strand_id
1 'polypeptide(L)'
;MMGRVTTRRRVVRVVDGRVSARPDTLAAEEPLEIRVGGQPLSVTMRTPGHDFDLAAGFLVSEGVIGQTDELNAIRYCAGATVDNGNTYNVLDVSLAPGVPPPDPSVERNFYTTSSCGLCGKASLDAVRATSRWSVEFDELKVDIDTVTTMPDTLRTAQLVFDRTGGLHAAGLFTRDGRLLCLREDVGRHNAVDKVIGWALRDNRLPLSGTVLMVSGRASFELVQKAVMAGIPVLAAVSAPSSLAVELAAEMGLTLIGFLRGTSMNVYTGSQRLGL
;
A
#
# COMPACT_ATOMS: atom_id res chain seq x y z
N MET A 1 -11.87 15.26 8.88
CA MET A 1 -11.32 15.56 10.23
C MET A 1 -10.04 14.75 10.35
N MET A 2 -8.87 15.41 10.39
CA MET A 2 -7.57 14.73 10.33
C MET A 2 -7.21 14.16 11.69
N GLY A 3 -7.05 12.84 11.80
CA GLY A 3 -6.35 12.22 12.92
C GLY A 3 -4.92 12.77 13.02
N ARG A 4 -4.33 12.68 14.20
CA ARG A 4 -3.04 13.30 14.50
C ARG A 4 -1.89 12.54 13.82
N VAL A 5 -1.44 13.01 12.67
CA VAL A 5 -0.39 12.34 11.85
C VAL A 5 0.98 12.22 12.56
N THR A 6 1.28 13.13 13.49
CA THR A 6 2.56 13.15 14.24
C THR A 6 2.37 13.42 15.73
N THR A 7 3.18 12.81 16.57
CA THR A 7 3.23 13.08 18.02
C THR A 7 4.59 13.66 18.45
N ARG A 8 4.62 14.36 19.59
CA ARG A 8 5.86 14.93 20.15
C ARG A 8 6.19 14.24 21.46
N ARG A 9 7.45 13.86 21.63
CA ARG A 9 7.96 13.27 22.87
C ARG A 9 9.26 13.93 23.29
N ARG A 10 9.46 14.12 24.58
CA ARG A 10 10.74 14.58 25.11
C ARG A 10 11.72 13.43 25.06
N VAL A 11 12.87 13.63 24.44
CA VAL A 11 13.93 12.63 24.30
C VAL A 11 15.24 13.15 24.88
N VAL A 12 16.12 12.22 25.23
CA VAL A 12 17.53 12.51 25.51
C VAL A 12 18.31 12.27 24.23
N ARG A 13 18.99 13.30 23.73
CA ARG A 13 19.83 13.23 22.54
C ARG A 13 21.30 13.24 22.95
N VAL A 14 22.05 12.31 22.37
CA VAL A 14 23.51 12.22 22.49
C VAL A 14 24.13 12.55 21.13
N VAL A 15 24.97 13.58 21.06
CA VAL A 15 25.74 13.94 19.86
C VAL A 15 27.18 14.19 20.28
N ASP A 16 28.13 13.47 19.69
CA ASP A 16 29.56 13.59 20.00
C ASP A 16 29.85 13.53 21.52
N GLY A 17 29.17 12.62 22.22
CA GLY A 17 29.28 12.44 23.68
C GLY A 17 28.56 13.50 24.54
N ARG A 18 27.97 14.54 23.94
CA ARG A 18 27.20 15.56 24.66
C ARG A 18 25.74 15.15 24.81
N VAL A 19 25.22 15.20 26.04
CA VAL A 19 23.85 14.82 26.39
C VAL A 19 22.97 16.07 26.50
N SER A 20 21.81 16.07 25.84
CA SER A 20 20.81 17.16 25.92
C SER A 20 19.38 16.61 25.90
N ALA A 21 18.42 17.31 26.50
CA ALA A 21 17.00 16.96 26.42
C ALA A 21 16.28 17.89 25.45
N ARG A 22 15.53 17.34 24.48
CA ARG A 22 14.75 18.13 23.53
C ARG A 22 13.48 17.39 23.09
N PRO A 23 12.46 18.08 22.56
CA PRO A 23 11.36 17.42 21.87
C PRO A 23 11.84 16.76 20.57
N ASP A 24 11.31 15.58 20.28
CA ASP A 24 11.39 14.91 19.00
C ASP A 24 9.99 14.70 18.42
N THR A 25 9.90 14.61 17.11
CA THR A 25 8.64 14.43 16.38
C THR A 25 8.59 13.02 15.81
N LEU A 26 7.56 12.28 16.20
CA LEU A 26 7.36 10.88 15.86
C LEU A 26 6.15 10.76 14.94
N ALA A 27 6.17 9.78 14.05
CA ALA A 27 4.97 9.34 13.36
C ALA A 27 3.95 8.85 14.40
N ALA A 28 2.66 9.15 14.16
CA ALA A 28 1.61 8.50 14.93
C ALA A 28 1.33 7.11 14.36
N GLU A 29 1.05 6.19 15.27
CA GLU A 29 0.69 4.81 15.00
C GLU A 29 -0.49 4.47 15.93
N GLU A 30 -1.64 4.17 15.34
CA GLU A 30 -2.85 3.80 16.07
C GLU A 30 -3.52 2.61 15.35
N PRO A 31 -4.30 1.78 16.04
CA PRO A 31 -5.04 0.71 15.39
C PRO A 31 -6.18 1.28 14.53
N LEU A 32 -6.46 0.65 13.40
CA LEU A 32 -7.68 0.86 12.61
C LEU A 32 -8.34 -0.49 12.39
N GLU A 33 -9.53 -0.67 12.95
CA GLU A 33 -10.43 -1.77 12.66
C GLU A 33 -11.25 -1.45 11.40
N ILE A 34 -11.20 -2.33 10.42
CA ILE A 34 -12.02 -2.30 9.22
C ILE A 34 -13.11 -3.35 9.38
N ARG A 35 -14.37 -2.92 9.27
CA ARG A 35 -15.56 -3.76 9.27
C ARG A 35 -16.22 -3.73 7.91
N VAL A 36 -16.92 -4.81 7.57
CA VAL A 36 -17.80 -4.86 6.40
C VAL A 36 -19.19 -5.29 6.87
N GLY A 37 -20.19 -4.45 6.65
CA GLY A 37 -21.56 -4.70 7.11
C GLY A 37 -21.65 -4.93 8.63
N GLY A 38 -20.84 -4.20 9.40
CA GLY A 38 -20.76 -4.32 10.85
C GLY A 38 -19.95 -5.51 11.38
N GLN A 39 -19.46 -6.40 10.52
CA GLN A 39 -18.60 -7.53 10.93
C GLN A 39 -17.11 -7.14 10.86
N PRO A 40 -16.30 -7.40 11.92
CA PRO A 40 -14.86 -7.18 11.89
C PRO A 40 -14.17 -8.00 10.80
N LEU A 41 -13.41 -7.33 9.93
CA LEU A 41 -12.65 -7.96 8.86
C LEU A 41 -11.14 -7.96 9.16
N SER A 42 -10.60 -6.82 9.58
CA SER A 42 -9.16 -6.67 9.84
C SER A 42 -8.87 -5.55 10.84
N VAL A 43 -7.72 -5.62 11.51
CA VAL A 43 -7.16 -4.55 12.33
C VAL A 43 -5.72 -4.31 11.90
N THR A 44 -5.40 -3.10 11.44
CA THR A 44 -4.03 -2.72 11.05
C THR A 44 -3.52 -1.54 11.89
N MET A 45 -2.22 -1.52 12.18
CA MET A 45 -1.57 -0.35 12.78
C MET A 45 -1.26 0.64 11.66
N ARG A 46 -1.80 1.86 11.76
CA ARG A 46 -1.69 2.87 10.68
C ARG A 46 -1.24 4.22 11.18
N THR A 47 -0.73 5.03 10.27
CA THR A 47 -0.62 6.47 10.50
C THR A 47 -1.95 7.12 10.10
N PRO A 48 -2.61 7.88 11.00
CA PRO A 48 -3.95 8.39 10.73
C PRO A 48 -3.98 9.31 9.52
N GLY A 49 -5.01 9.18 8.71
CA GLY A 49 -5.21 9.99 7.52
C GLY A 49 -5.30 9.12 6.27
N HIS A 50 -6.23 9.50 5.39
CA HIS A 50 -6.63 8.70 4.23
C HIS A 50 -7.16 7.31 4.63
N ASP A 51 -7.78 7.16 5.81
CA ASP A 51 -8.26 5.86 6.30
C ASP A 51 -9.35 5.26 5.40
N PHE A 52 -10.16 6.10 4.75
CA PHE A 52 -11.13 5.64 3.74
C PHE A 52 -10.42 5.07 2.52
N ASP A 53 -9.29 5.64 2.11
CA ASP A 53 -8.47 5.06 1.04
C ASP A 53 -7.85 3.75 1.52
N LEU A 54 -7.35 3.69 2.77
CA LEU A 54 -6.81 2.46 3.34
C LEU A 54 -7.84 1.31 3.31
N ALA A 55 -9.06 1.57 3.80
CA ALA A 55 -10.12 0.56 3.83
C ALA A 55 -10.57 0.16 2.41
N ALA A 56 -10.79 1.13 1.52
CA ALA A 56 -11.17 0.86 0.14
C ALA A 56 -10.10 0.04 -0.59
N GLY A 57 -8.83 0.41 -0.46
CA GLY A 57 -7.73 -0.27 -1.13
C GLY A 57 -7.47 -1.65 -0.55
N PHE A 58 -7.63 -1.83 0.77
CA PHE A 58 -7.58 -3.15 1.39
C PHE A 58 -8.61 -4.09 0.76
N LEU A 59 -9.87 -3.66 0.59
CA LEU A 59 -10.90 -4.49 -0.04
C LEU A 59 -10.62 -4.82 -1.51
N VAL A 60 -9.95 -3.92 -2.26
CA VAL A 60 -9.48 -4.22 -3.63
C VAL A 60 -8.35 -5.24 -3.62
N SER A 61 -7.37 -5.04 -2.75
CA SER A 61 -6.21 -5.92 -2.58
C SER A 61 -6.58 -7.35 -2.19
N GLU A 62 -7.66 -7.52 -1.41
CA GLU A 62 -8.22 -8.81 -1.03
C GLU A 62 -9.25 -9.34 -2.04
N GLY A 63 -9.51 -8.62 -3.14
CA GLY A 63 -10.42 -9.05 -4.21
C GLY A 63 -11.91 -8.95 -3.91
N VAL A 64 -12.29 -8.30 -2.81
CA VAL A 64 -13.70 -8.13 -2.41
C VAL A 64 -14.44 -7.20 -3.38
N ILE A 65 -13.80 -6.11 -3.78
CA ILE A 65 -14.32 -5.13 -4.74
C ILE A 65 -13.26 -4.76 -5.78
N GLY A 66 -13.66 -4.18 -6.89
CA GLY A 66 -12.80 -3.67 -7.96
C GLY A 66 -13.38 -2.46 -8.71
N GLN A 67 -14.63 -2.08 -8.43
CA GLN A 67 -15.30 -0.94 -9.04
C GLN A 67 -15.89 -0.02 -7.96
N THR A 68 -15.96 1.28 -8.25
CA THR A 68 -16.42 2.29 -7.28
C THR A 68 -17.89 2.07 -6.87
N ASP A 69 -18.72 1.56 -7.77
CA ASP A 69 -20.14 1.29 -7.55
C ASP A 69 -20.40 0.06 -6.66
N GLU A 70 -19.42 -0.84 -6.49
CA GLU A 70 -19.47 -1.92 -5.51
C GLU A 70 -19.31 -1.40 -4.06
N LEU A 71 -18.83 -0.17 -3.89
CA LEU A 71 -18.65 0.51 -2.60
C LEU A 71 -19.81 1.47 -2.31
N ASN A 72 -20.76 1.08 -1.46
CA ASN A 72 -21.90 1.92 -1.12
C ASN A 72 -21.55 3.03 -0.12
N ALA A 73 -20.82 2.71 0.96
CA ALA A 73 -20.40 3.72 1.95
C ALA A 73 -19.19 3.27 2.76
N ILE A 74 -18.39 4.24 3.24
CA ILE A 74 -17.39 4.05 4.29
C ILE A 74 -17.64 5.10 5.37
N ARG A 75 -17.74 4.69 6.63
CA ARG A 75 -18.04 5.60 7.75
C ARG A 75 -17.23 5.23 8.97
N TYR A 76 -16.81 6.22 9.73
CA TYR A 76 -16.31 5.97 11.09
C TYR A 76 -17.47 5.56 11.99
N CYS A 77 -17.31 4.47 12.74
CA CYS A 77 -18.23 4.15 13.82
C CYS A 77 -18.01 5.15 14.95
N ALA A 78 -19.09 5.72 15.47
CA ALA A 78 -19.07 6.38 16.77
C ALA A 78 -19.01 5.28 17.83
N GLY A 79 -17.88 5.06 18.52
CA GLY A 79 -17.91 4.01 19.54
C GLY A 79 -16.66 3.66 20.33
N ALA A 80 -15.45 3.98 19.87
CA ALA A 80 -14.27 3.71 20.70
C ALA A 80 -13.93 4.97 21.51
N THR A 81 -14.64 5.15 22.63
CA THR A 81 -14.39 6.24 23.59
C THR A 81 -13.30 5.83 24.58
N VAL A 82 -12.14 6.46 24.46
CA VAL A 82 -11.22 6.61 25.60
C VAL A 82 -11.30 8.10 25.96
N ASP A 83 -11.60 8.41 27.22
CA ASP A 83 -11.73 9.79 27.73
C ASP A 83 -12.72 10.69 26.97
N ASN A 84 -13.95 10.21 26.70
CA ASN A 84 -15.05 10.98 26.07
C ASN A 84 -14.79 11.52 24.65
N GLY A 85 -13.75 11.04 23.94
CA GLY A 85 -13.51 11.36 22.53
C GLY A 85 -13.71 10.14 21.62
N ASN A 86 -14.30 10.33 20.44
CA ASN A 86 -14.28 9.29 19.41
C ASN A 86 -12.84 9.12 18.91
N THR A 87 -12.25 7.94 19.07
CA THR A 87 -10.88 7.65 18.60
C THR A 87 -10.77 7.50 17.08
N TYR A 88 -11.91 7.47 16.36
CA TYR A 88 -11.94 7.32 14.89
C TYR A 88 -11.11 6.11 14.39
N ASN A 89 -11.07 5.04 15.18
CA ASN A 89 -10.27 3.84 14.92
C ASN A 89 -11.09 2.65 14.43
N VAL A 90 -12.36 2.87 14.10
CA VAL A 90 -13.24 1.84 13.53
C VAL A 90 -13.90 2.43 12.29
N LEU A 91 -13.66 1.80 11.14
CA LEU A 91 -14.38 2.04 9.90
C LEU A 91 -15.33 0.90 9.64
N ASP A 92 -16.57 1.23 9.29
CA ASP A 92 -17.53 0.28 8.73
C ASP A 92 -17.78 0.60 7.27
N VAL A 93 -17.60 -0.42 6.44
CA VAL A 93 -17.78 -0.38 5.00
C VAL A 93 -19.07 -1.09 4.66
N SER A 94 -19.95 -0.39 3.95
CA SER A 94 -21.15 -0.98 3.35
C SER A 94 -20.87 -1.25 1.88
N LEU A 95 -21.03 -2.50 1.46
CA LEU A 95 -20.97 -2.89 0.05
C LEU A 95 -22.31 -2.61 -0.64
N ALA A 96 -22.29 -2.45 -1.95
CA ALA A 96 -23.50 -2.28 -2.75
C ALA A 96 -24.34 -3.56 -2.81
N PRO A 97 -25.66 -3.46 -3.05
CA PRO A 97 -26.51 -4.63 -3.24
C PRO A 97 -25.97 -5.55 -4.34
N GLY A 98 -25.87 -6.84 -4.04
CA GLY A 98 -25.38 -7.87 -4.98
C GLY A 98 -23.88 -8.15 -4.91
N VAL A 99 -23.10 -7.33 -4.20
CA VAL A 99 -21.70 -7.64 -3.91
C VAL A 99 -21.65 -8.67 -2.76
N PRO A 100 -20.98 -9.83 -2.95
CA PRO A 100 -20.87 -10.82 -1.89
C PRO A 100 -20.07 -10.27 -0.70
N PRO A 101 -20.35 -10.72 0.54
CA PRO A 101 -19.50 -10.40 1.68
C PRO A 101 -18.08 -10.95 1.46
N PRO A 102 -17.06 -10.40 2.15
CA PRO A 102 -15.70 -10.93 2.12
C PRO A 102 -15.66 -12.43 2.45
N ASP A 103 -14.79 -13.17 1.79
CA ASP A 103 -14.59 -14.59 2.10
C ASP A 103 -14.03 -14.74 3.53
N PRO A 104 -14.51 -15.70 4.35
CA PRO A 104 -13.98 -15.94 5.69
C PRO A 104 -12.47 -16.28 5.74
N SER A 105 -11.87 -16.64 4.60
CA SER A 105 -10.42 -16.78 4.45
C SER A 105 -9.68 -15.45 4.49
N VAL A 106 -10.29 -14.33 4.08
CA VAL A 106 -9.71 -12.98 4.20
C VAL A 106 -9.51 -12.62 5.67
N GLU A 107 -10.51 -12.89 6.51
CA GLU A 107 -10.39 -12.73 7.98
C GLU A 107 -9.22 -13.57 8.52
N ARG A 108 -9.06 -14.82 8.08
CA ARG A 108 -8.01 -15.73 8.56
C ARG A 108 -6.61 -15.42 8.00
N ASN A 109 -6.49 -15.00 6.74
CA ASN A 109 -5.22 -14.73 6.09
C ASN A 109 -4.49 -13.58 6.77
N PHE A 110 -5.22 -12.58 7.27
CA PHE A 110 -4.59 -11.46 7.97
C PHE A 110 -4.00 -11.86 9.34
N TYR A 111 -4.70 -12.67 10.13
CA TYR A 111 -4.15 -13.21 11.39
C TYR A 111 -2.98 -14.18 11.18
N THR A 112 -2.92 -14.85 10.02
CA THR A 112 -1.99 -15.98 9.77
C THR A 112 -0.76 -15.60 8.94
N THR A 113 -0.77 -14.49 8.18
CA THR A 113 0.38 -14.07 7.34
C THR A 113 1.61 -13.59 8.13
N SER A 114 1.49 -13.43 9.46
CA SER A 114 2.65 -13.25 10.35
C SER A 114 3.26 -14.57 10.84
N SER A 115 2.66 -15.73 10.55
CA SER A 115 3.05 -17.00 11.15
C SER A 115 2.75 -18.21 10.24
N CYS A 116 3.80 -18.70 9.56
CA CYS A 116 3.95 -20.06 9.03
C CYS A 116 3.11 -20.51 7.81
N GLY A 117 3.81 -20.77 6.69
CA GLY A 117 3.79 -22.10 6.08
C GLY A 117 2.68 -22.47 5.10
N LEU A 118 1.92 -21.52 4.55
CA LEU A 118 1.14 -21.80 3.33
C LEU A 118 2.12 -22.10 2.18
N CYS A 119 1.88 -23.20 1.45
CA CYS A 119 2.67 -23.55 0.26
C CYS A 119 2.58 -22.38 -0.72
N GLY A 120 3.73 -21.78 -1.10
CA GLY A 120 3.76 -20.58 -1.96
C GLY A 120 2.93 -20.71 -3.23
N LYS A 121 2.81 -21.93 -3.78
CA LYS A 121 1.95 -22.24 -4.93
C LYS A 121 0.46 -22.00 -4.67
N ALA A 122 -0.05 -22.37 -3.50
CA ALA A 122 -1.46 -22.12 -3.15
C ALA A 122 -1.75 -20.61 -3.05
N SER A 123 -0.78 -19.83 -2.57
CA SER A 123 -0.88 -18.36 -2.54
C SER A 123 -0.86 -17.76 -3.94
N LEU A 124 0.00 -18.26 -4.85
CA LEU A 124 0.04 -17.85 -6.25
C LEU A 124 -1.29 -18.14 -6.97
N ASP A 125 -1.79 -19.38 -6.86
CA ASP A 125 -3.05 -19.83 -7.46
C ASP A 125 -4.24 -18.99 -6.96
N ALA A 126 -4.25 -18.60 -5.68
CA ALA A 126 -5.28 -17.75 -5.10
C ALA A 126 -5.29 -16.33 -5.70
N VAL A 127 -4.11 -15.71 -5.86
CA VAL A 127 -4.00 -14.39 -6.52
C VAL A 127 -4.48 -14.48 -7.96
N ARG A 128 -4.08 -15.52 -8.68
CA ARG A 128 -4.51 -15.74 -10.07
C ARG A 128 -6.02 -15.94 -10.20
N ALA A 129 -6.63 -16.71 -9.30
CA ALA A 129 -8.07 -16.98 -9.33
C ALA A 129 -8.92 -15.75 -8.96
N THR A 130 -8.37 -14.85 -8.15
CA THR A 130 -9.10 -13.69 -7.60
C THR A 130 -8.86 -12.41 -8.40
N SER A 131 -7.74 -12.31 -9.12
CA SER A 131 -7.41 -11.09 -9.89
C SER A 131 -8.46 -10.79 -10.95
N ARG A 132 -8.99 -9.56 -10.89
CA ARG A 132 -9.96 -9.04 -11.88
C ARG A 132 -9.30 -8.58 -13.18
N TRP A 133 -8.00 -8.27 -13.12
CA TRP A 133 -7.25 -7.69 -14.23
C TRP A 133 -6.02 -8.51 -14.56
N SER A 134 -5.67 -8.56 -15.84
CA SER A 134 -4.37 -9.05 -16.29
C SER A 134 -3.43 -7.87 -16.48
N VAL A 135 -2.27 -7.94 -15.83
CA VAL A 135 -1.19 -6.97 -16.05
C VAL A 135 -0.23 -7.42 -17.16
N GLU A 136 -0.24 -8.71 -17.51
CA GLU A 136 0.66 -9.31 -18.52
C GLU A 136 0.60 -8.60 -19.87
N PHE A 137 -0.61 -8.25 -20.31
CA PHE A 137 -0.86 -7.65 -21.63
C PHE A 137 -0.85 -6.13 -21.65
N ASP A 138 -0.49 -5.47 -20.53
CA ASP A 138 -0.40 -4.02 -20.48
C ASP A 138 0.75 -3.51 -21.40
N GLU A 139 0.41 -2.57 -22.29
CA GLU A 139 1.29 -2.02 -23.31
C GLU A 139 2.30 -0.98 -22.79
N LEU A 140 2.32 -0.70 -21.49
CA LEU A 140 3.23 0.28 -20.89
C LEU A 140 4.68 0.03 -21.30
N LYS A 141 5.27 1.06 -21.92
CA LYS A 141 6.70 1.22 -22.09
C LYS A 141 7.16 2.46 -21.33
N VAL A 142 8.10 2.27 -20.41
CA VAL A 142 8.69 3.33 -19.60
C VAL A 142 10.19 3.40 -19.88
N ASP A 143 10.70 4.63 -20.00
CA ASP A 143 12.12 4.89 -20.17
C ASP A 143 12.86 4.67 -18.84
N ILE A 144 14.06 4.09 -18.90
CA ILE A 144 14.90 3.86 -17.73
C ILE A 144 15.24 5.17 -17.03
N ASP A 145 15.56 6.21 -17.80
CA ASP A 145 15.88 7.53 -17.26
C ASP A 145 14.68 8.07 -16.49
N THR A 146 13.47 7.86 -17.00
CA THR A 146 12.24 8.25 -16.29
C THR A 146 12.07 7.48 -14.98
N VAL A 147 12.19 6.15 -15.00
CA VAL A 147 12.07 5.32 -13.78
C VAL A 147 13.07 5.73 -12.70
N THR A 148 14.31 6.05 -13.08
CA THR A 148 15.37 6.42 -12.12
C THR A 148 15.09 7.72 -11.36
N THR A 149 14.21 8.60 -11.88
CA THR A 149 13.79 9.84 -11.19
C THR A 149 12.70 9.64 -10.14
N MET A 150 11.97 8.51 -10.19
CA MET A 150 10.80 8.28 -9.34
C MET A 150 11.13 8.19 -7.83
N PRO A 151 12.24 7.54 -7.39
CA PRO A 151 12.59 7.50 -5.97
C PRO A 151 12.80 8.89 -5.36
N ASP A 152 13.50 9.78 -6.06
CA ASP A 152 13.79 11.13 -5.58
C ASP A 152 12.52 12.01 -5.59
N THR A 153 11.69 11.85 -6.62
CA THR A 153 10.37 12.49 -6.69
C THR A 153 9.48 12.04 -5.53
N LEU A 154 9.43 10.73 -5.24
CA LEU A 154 8.70 10.18 -4.11
C LEU A 154 9.24 10.75 -2.80
N ARG A 155 10.55 10.68 -2.58
CA ARG A 155 11.20 11.13 -1.35
C ARG A 155 10.95 12.61 -1.06
N THR A 156 11.03 13.47 -2.08
CA THR A 156 10.81 14.92 -1.99
C THR A 156 9.37 15.26 -1.61
N ALA A 157 8.40 14.41 -1.98
CA ALA A 157 7.00 14.63 -1.68
C ALA A 157 6.56 14.06 -0.31
N GLN A 158 7.43 13.37 0.44
CA GLN A 158 7.14 12.78 1.76
C GLN A 158 7.27 13.79 2.93
N LEU A 159 6.27 14.65 3.07
CA LEU A 159 6.27 15.73 4.07
C LEU A 159 6.30 15.22 5.53
N VAL A 160 5.69 14.06 5.82
CA VAL A 160 5.63 13.53 7.18
C VAL A 160 6.91 12.78 7.51
N PHE A 161 7.46 12.02 6.56
CA PHE A 161 8.78 11.43 6.71
C PHE A 161 9.84 12.49 7.00
N ASP A 162 9.83 13.65 6.36
CA ASP A 162 10.82 14.71 6.61
C ASP A 162 10.83 15.20 8.08
N ARG A 163 9.70 15.05 8.77
CA ARG A 163 9.56 15.44 10.18
C ARG A 163 9.84 14.31 11.16
N THR A 164 9.77 13.06 10.72
CA THR A 164 9.69 11.89 11.61
C THR A 164 10.73 10.81 11.31
N GLY A 165 11.18 10.69 10.06
CA GLY A 165 12.00 9.59 9.54
C GLY A 165 11.34 8.20 9.62
N GLY A 166 10.06 8.12 10.00
CA GLY A 166 9.46 6.87 10.51
C GLY A 166 8.38 6.26 9.64
N LEU A 167 8.21 6.72 8.39
CA LEU A 167 7.13 6.26 7.51
C LEU A 167 7.63 5.58 6.24
N HIS A 168 6.81 4.66 5.73
CA HIS A 168 6.89 4.20 4.36
C HIS A 168 6.05 5.09 3.43
N ALA A 169 6.35 5.04 2.14
CA ALA A 169 5.57 5.69 1.11
C ALA A 169 5.35 4.77 -0.09
N ALA A 170 4.19 4.95 -0.72
CA ALA A 170 3.84 4.43 -2.02
C ALA A 170 3.44 5.60 -2.92
N GLY A 171 3.96 5.62 -4.14
CA GLY A 171 3.61 6.62 -5.14
C GLY A 171 3.23 5.97 -6.45
N LEU A 172 2.16 6.47 -7.06
CA LEU A 172 1.73 6.05 -8.39
C LEU A 172 2.19 7.06 -9.42
N PHE A 173 2.86 6.60 -10.46
CA PHE A 173 3.46 7.43 -11.49
C PHE A 173 2.88 7.09 -12.85
N THR A 174 2.78 8.08 -13.72
CA THR A 174 2.55 7.88 -15.15
C THR A 174 3.83 7.40 -15.84
N ARG A 175 3.68 6.97 -17.10
CA ARG A 175 4.80 6.58 -17.97
C ARG A 175 5.88 7.65 -18.18
N ASP A 176 5.53 8.92 -18.04
CA ASP A 176 6.40 10.09 -18.19
C ASP A 176 6.97 10.59 -16.84
N GLY A 177 6.79 9.84 -15.75
CA GLY A 177 7.39 10.15 -14.45
C GLY A 177 6.59 11.16 -13.63
N ARG A 178 5.38 11.53 -14.04
CA ARG A 178 4.53 12.42 -13.25
C ARG A 178 3.88 11.63 -12.09
N LEU A 179 4.10 12.11 -10.87
CA LEU A 179 3.47 11.59 -9.67
C LEU A 179 1.96 11.90 -9.67
N LEU A 180 1.12 10.87 -9.71
CA LEU A 180 -0.35 10.96 -9.66
C LEU A 180 -0.87 11.00 -8.23
N CYS A 181 -0.34 10.14 -7.37
CA CYS A 181 -0.77 9.99 -5.98
C CYS A 181 0.39 9.53 -5.11
N LEU A 182 0.50 10.08 -3.91
CA LEU A 182 1.42 9.63 -2.86
C LEU A 182 0.64 9.39 -1.58
N ARG A 183 0.97 8.28 -0.90
CA ARG A 183 0.46 7.99 0.44
C ARG A 183 1.59 7.53 1.34
N GLU A 184 1.58 8.03 2.57
CA GLU A 184 2.51 7.65 3.63
C GLU A 184 1.77 6.84 4.71
N ASP A 185 2.47 5.87 5.29
CA ASP A 185 2.00 5.12 6.45
C ASP A 185 3.16 4.44 7.17
N VAL A 186 3.00 4.15 8.46
CA VAL A 186 3.98 3.37 9.24
C VAL A 186 4.12 1.95 8.66
N GLY A 187 3.05 1.40 8.08
CA GLY A 187 3.04 0.14 7.35
C GLY A 187 3.20 0.33 5.84
N ARG A 188 4.20 -0.30 5.22
CA ARG A 188 4.39 -0.25 3.75
C ARG A 188 3.18 -0.77 2.97
N HIS A 189 2.48 -1.77 3.50
CA HIS A 189 1.28 -2.34 2.89
C HIS A 189 0.12 -1.35 2.91
N ASN A 190 -0.09 -0.70 4.07
CA ASN A 190 -1.10 0.35 4.22
C ASN A 190 -0.84 1.52 3.28
N ALA A 191 0.42 1.91 3.05
CA ALA A 191 0.76 2.97 2.09
C ALA A 191 0.29 2.60 0.67
N VAL A 192 0.49 1.35 0.23
CA VAL A 192 0.02 0.85 -1.06
C VAL A 192 -1.51 0.76 -1.10
N ASP A 193 -2.15 0.20 -0.07
CA ASP A 193 -3.61 0.15 0.01
C ASP A 193 -4.22 1.55 -0.06
N LYS A 194 -3.64 2.57 0.61
CA LYS A 194 -4.11 3.96 0.46
C LYS A 194 -3.99 4.48 -0.98
N VAL A 195 -2.97 4.08 -1.75
CA VAL A 195 -2.87 4.47 -3.18
C VAL A 195 -3.97 3.78 -3.99
N ILE A 196 -4.19 2.49 -3.76
CA ILE A 196 -5.21 1.70 -4.47
C ILE A 196 -6.62 2.20 -4.14
N GLY A 197 -6.91 2.48 -2.87
CA GLY A 197 -8.21 2.99 -2.48
C GLY A 197 -8.49 4.41 -2.96
N TRP A 198 -7.45 5.25 -3.05
CA TRP A 198 -7.58 6.53 -3.77
C TRP A 198 -8.00 6.30 -5.22
N ALA A 199 -7.37 5.35 -5.91
CA ALA A 199 -7.71 5.02 -7.30
C ALA A 199 -9.13 4.45 -7.45
N LEU A 200 -9.56 3.56 -6.55
CA LEU A 200 -10.93 3.06 -6.52
C LEU A 200 -11.94 4.19 -6.33
N ARG A 201 -11.72 5.06 -5.33
CA ARG A 201 -12.65 6.13 -4.98
C ARG A 201 -12.75 7.22 -6.06
N ASP A 202 -11.68 7.39 -6.84
CA ASP A 202 -11.62 8.33 -7.97
C ASP A 202 -12.01 7.67 -9.32
N ASN A 203 -12.52 6.43 -9.31
CA ASN A 203 -12.90 5.66 -10.51
C ASN A 203 -11.76 5.54 -11.54
N ARG A 204 -10.58 5.15 -11.06
CA ARG A 204 -9.33 5.04 -11.85
C ARG A 204 -8.84 3.60 -12.06
N LEU A 205 -9.52 2.59 -11.50
CA LEU A 205 -9.13 1.19 -11.69
C LEU A 205 -9.61 0.66 -13.06
N PRO A 206 -8.85 -0.24 -13.72
CA PRO A 206 -7.50 -0.68 -13.35
C PRO A 206 -6.45 0.41 -13.55
N LEU A 207 -5.35 0.34 -12.79
CA LEU A 207 -4.22 1.27 -12.87
C LEU A 207 -3.26 0.94 -14.03
N SER A 208 -3.81 0.55 -15.17
CA SER A 208 -3.05 0.27 -16.39
C SER A 208 -2.21 1.47 -16.82
N GLY A 209 -1.06 1.22 -17.46
CA GLY A 209 -0.18 2.29 -17.93
C GLY A 209 0.53 3.09 -16.82
N THR A 210 0.54 2.61 -15.57
CA THR A 210 1.18 3.28 -14.44
C THR A 210 2.33 2.47 -13.82
N VAL A 211 3.16 3.15 -13.04
CA VAL A 211 4.25 2.57 -12.25
C VAL A 211 4.00 2.82 -10.78
N LEU A 212 3.96 1.76 -9.97
CA LEU A 212 3.94 1.88 -8.51
C LEU A 212 5.37 1.89 -7.98
N MET A 213 5.75 2.96 -7.28
CA MET A 213 7.03 3.10 -6.60
C MET A 213 6.84 3.00 -5.08
N VAL A 214 7.58 2.11 -4.42
CA VAL A 214 7.53 1.96 -2.96
C VAL A 214 8.88 2.23 -2.31
N SER A 215 8.87 2.91 -1.16
CA SER A 215 10.11 3.24 -0.42
C SER A 215 10.72 2.05 0.34
N GLY A 216 9.97 0.94 0.47
CA GLY A 216 10.37 -0.26 1.21
C GLY A 216 10.88 -1.40 0.34
N ARG A 217 10.81 -2.62 0.91
CA ARG A 217 11.04 -3.90 0.21
C ARG A 217 9.78 -4.32 -0.55
N ALA A 218 9.95 -4.99 -1.69
CA ALA A 218 8.85 -5.62 -2.41
C ALA A 218 8.60 -7.05 -1.90
N SER A 219 7.65 -7.21 -0.98
CA SER A 219 7.18 -8.53 -0.54
C SER A 219 6.14 -9.11 -1.50
N PHE A 220 5.87 -10.41 -1.41
CA PHE A 220 4.78 -11.10 -2.11
C PHE A 220 3.48 -10.29 -2.06
N GLU A 221 3.07 -9.89 -0.86
CA GLU A 221 1.87 -9.07 -0.64
C GLU A 221 1.86 -7.75 -1.43
N LEU A 222 3.01 -7.08 -1.61
CA LEU A 222 3.01 -5.82 -2.39
C LEU A 222 2.87 -6.08 -3.88
N VAL A 223 3.41 -7.21 -4.37
CA VAL A 223 3.20 -7.65 -5.75
C VAL A 223 1.74 -8.06 -5.95
N GLN A 224 1.14 -8.81 -5.02
CA GLN A 224 -0.29 -9.13 -5.04
C GLN A 224 -1.12 -7.84 -5.12
N LYS A 225 -0.91 -6.88 -4.21
CA LYS A 225 -1.65 -5.62 -4.20
C LYS A 225 -1.52 -4.86 -5.53
N ALA A 226 -0.33 -4.84 -6.13
CA ALA A 226 -0.10 -4.22 -7.43
C ALA A 226 -0.89 -4.92 -8.55
N VAL A 227 -0.81 -6.25 -8.63
CA VAL A 227 -1.55 -7.08 -9.60
C VAL A 227 -3.06 -6.92 -9.42
N MET A 228 -3.53 -7.02 -8.17
CA MET A 228 -4.94 -6.89 -7.81
C MET A 228 -5.49 -5.50 -8.12
N ALA A 229 -4.66 -4.47 -8.31
CA ALA A 229 -5.05 -3.13 -8.74
C ALA A 229 -4.80 -2.86 -10.24
N GLY A 230 -4.32 -3.85 -10.99
CA GLY A 230 -4.01 -3.73 -12.42
C GLY A 230 -2.75 -2.91 -12.73
N ILE A 231 -1.79 -2.84 -11.80
CA ILE A 231 -0.54 -2.07 -11.99
C ILE A 231 0.52 -2.96 -12.68
N PRO A 232 1.02 -2.58 -13.87
CA PRO A 232 1.95 -3.42 -14.64
C PRO A 232 3.41 -3.38 -14.19
N VAL A 233 3.82 -2.35 -13.43
CA VAL A 233 5.20 -2.16 -12.97
C VAL A 233 5.22 -1.82 -11.48
N LEU A 234 5.96 -2.61 -10.69
CA LEU A 234 6.29 -2.31 -9.30
C LEU A 234 7.80 -2.07 -9.17
N ALA A 235 8.18 -0.87 -8.74
CA ALA A 235 9.54 -0.49 -8.43
C ALA A 235 9.73 -0.26 -6.92
N ALA A 236 10.86 -0.71 -6.38
CA ALA A 236 11.17 -0.60 -4.97
C ALA A 236 12.60 -0.07 -4.73
N VAL A 237 12.75 0.78 -3.71
CA VAL A 237 14.07 1.26 -3.25
C VAL A 237 14.95 0.13 -2.69
N SER A 238 14.33 -0.97 -2.24
CA SER A 238 15.00 -2.10 -1.59
C SER A 238 14.75 -3.43 -2.31
N ALA A 239 15.23 -4.52 -1.72
CA ALA A 239 15.18 -5.87 -2.30
C ALA A 239 13.76 -6.44 -2.38
N PRO A 240 13.43 -7.25 -3.40
CA PRO A 240 12.28 -8.14 -3.38
C PRO A 240 12.59 -9.45 -2.60
N SER A 241 11.55 -10.19 -2.20
CA SER A 241 11.67 -11.58 -1.75
C SER A 241 11.55 -12.56 -2.93
N SER A 242 12.06 -13.80 -2.79
CA SER A 242 11.95 -14.84 -3.84
C SER A 242 10.50 -15.06 -4.30
N LEU A 243 9.57 -15.24 -3.36
CA LEU A 243 8.15 -15.43 -3.68
C LEU A 243 7.50 -14.20 -4.35
N ALA A 244 8.06 -13.00 -4.15
CA ALA A 244 7.59 -11.81 -4.86
C ALA A 244 8.02 -11.83 -6.33
N VAL A 245 9.25 -12.28 -6.60
CA VAL A 245 9.76 -12.48 -7.96
C VAL A 245 8.98 -13.57 -8.67
N GLU A 246 8.69 -14.69 -7.99
CA GLU A 246 7.86 -15.78 -8.54
C GLU A 246 6.45 -15.28 -8.92
N LEU A 247 5.75 -14.58 -8.02
CA LEU A 247 4.44 -14.01 -8.32
C LEU A 247 4.50 -13.00 -9.46
N ALA A 248 5.50 -12.13 -9.47
CA ALA A 248 5.64 -11.13 -10.54
C ALA A 248 5.87 -11.79 -11.90
N ALA A 249 6.67 -12.85 -11.95
CA ALA A 249 6.91 -13.62 -13.17
C ALA A 249 5.63 -14.31 -13.65
N GLU A 250 4.90 -14.95 -12.74
CA GLU A 250 3.65 -15.65 -13.07
C GLU A 250 2.54 -14.72 -13.57
N MET A 251 2.42 -13.53 -12.96
CA MET A 251 1.38 -12.57 -13.33
C MET A 251 1.79 -11.64 -14.48
N GLY A 252 3.02 -11.77 -14.99
CA GLY A 252 3.54 -10.90 -16.05
C GLY A 252 3.80 -9.45 -15.61
N LEU A 253 4.00 -9.20 -14.31
CA LEU A 253 4.33 -7.90 -13.73
C LEU A 253 5.83 -7.60 -13.89
N THR A 254 6.18 -6.35 -14.18
CA THR A 254 7.58 -5.89 -14.16
C THR A 254 7.99 -5.53 -12.74
N LEU A 255 8.94 -6.28 -12.16
CA LEU A 255 9.43 -6.05 -10.82
C LEU A 255 10.85 -5.50 -10.83
N ILE A 256 11.01 -4.30 -10.28
CA ILE A 256 12.30 -3.60 -10.15
C ILE A 256 12.62 -3.46 -8.66
N GLY A 257 13.83 -3.85 -8.27
CA GLY A 257 14.34 -3.67 -6.91
C GLY A 257 15.65 -2.92 -6.90
N PHE A 258 16.06 -2.48 -5.71
CA PHE A 258 17.28 -1.69 -5.51
C PHE A 258 17.35 -0.43 -6.38
N LEU A 259 16.21 0.16 -6.73
CA LEU A 259 16.15 1.38 -7.54
C LEU A 259 16.66 2.57 -6.71
N ARG A 260 17.90 3.01 -6.98
CA ARG A 260 18.59 4.10 -6.27
C ARG A 260 19.53 4.84 -7.20
N GLY A 261 19.39 6.17 -7.24
CA GLY A 261 20.09 6.99 -8.24
C GLY A 261 19.82 6.44 -9.64
N THR A 262 20.88 6.20 -10.40
CA THR A 262 20.81 5.66 -11.76
C THR A 262 20.97 4.13 -11.82
N SER A 263 20.82 3.42 -10.70
CA SER A 263 21.02 1.97 -10.61
C SER A 263 19.74 1.24 -10.20
N MET A 264 19.52 0.05 -10.76
CA MET A 264 18.39 -0.82 -10.43
C MET A 264 18.64 -2.26 -10.88
N ASN A 265 17.93 -3.20 -10.26
CA ASN A 265 17.87 -4.60 -10.69
C ASN A 265 16.45 -4.90 -11.21
N VAL A 266 16.36 -5.40 -12.44
CA VAL A 266 15.10 -5.82 -13.05
C VAL A 266 14.98 -7.34 -12.87
N TYR A 267 13.99 -7.78 -12.10
CA TYR A 267 13.79 -9.18 -11.77
C TYR A 267 12.85 -9.89 -12.75
N THR A 268 11.85 -9.17 -13.26
CA THR A 268 10.83 -9.68 -14.20
C THR A 268 10.38 -8.57 -15.13
N GLY A 269 9.78 -8.92 -16.28
CA GLY A 269 9.08 -7.97 -17.13
C GLY A 269 9.95 -6.89 -17.79
N SER A 270 11.23 -7.18 -18.06
CA SER A 270 12.19 -6.24 -18.65
C SER A 270 11.76 -5.68 -20.00
N GLN A 271 10.91 -6.40 -20.74
CA GLN A 271 10.35 -5.95 -22.01
C GLN A 271 9.55 -4.64 -21.91
N ARG A 272 9.10 -4.22 -20.71
CA ARG A 272 8.42 -2.91 -20.50
C ARG A 272 9.38 -1.73 -20.34
N LEU A 273 10.69 -2.00 -20.23
CA LEU A 273 11.71 -0.98 -20.08
C LEU A 273 12.36 -0.73 -21.45
N GLY A 274 12.61 0.55 -21.76
CA GLY A 274 13.42 0.94 -22.92
C GLY A 274 14.90 0.62 -22.71
N LEU A 275 15.25 -0.67 -22.70
CA LEU A 275 16.63 -1.19 -22.62
C LEU A 275 17.36 -1.10 -23.98
#